data_AF-A0A0A0AWP7-F1
#
_entry.id   AF-A0A0A0AWP7-F1
#
_cell.length_a   1.000
_cell.length_b   1.000
_cell.length_c   1.000
_cell.angle_alpha   90.00
_cell.angle_beta   90.00
_cell.angle_gamma   90.00
#
_symmetry.space_group_name_H-M   'P 1'
#
loop_
_entity.id
_entity.type
_entity.pdbx_description
1 polymer ?
#
loop_
_entity_poly.entity_id
_entity_poly.type
_entity_poly.pdbx_seq_one_letter_code
_entity_poly.pdbx_strand_id
1 'polypeptide(L)'
;FLREDLNYHDPTVKHSTFHGEDKLISVEDLWKAWKTSEVYNWTVDEVVQWLITYVELPQYEETFRKLQLSGHAMPRLAVNNVTMMGSVLKMTDRSHRQKLQLKALDTVLFGPPLLTRHNHLKDFMLVVSIVIGVGGCWFAYIQNRYSKEHMKKMMKDLEGLHRAEQSLHDLQERLQKAQEEHRSVEVEKVHLEKKLQDEISIAKQEAHRLRELREGTENELSRQKYAEQELEQVRMALKNAEKELESHCSWAAPEALQKWLQLTHEVEVQYYNIKKQNAEKQLLVAKEGAEKIKKKRNTLFGTFHVAHSSSLDDVDHKILTAKQALSEVTAALRERLHRWQQIELLCGFQIVNNPGIHSLASALNIDPSWMGTPRPNPSHFIMTDDVDDLDEELVSPMSIQ
;
A
#
# COMPACT_ATOMS: atom_id res chain seq x y z
N PHE A 1 -47.88 -38.81 42.41
CA PHE A 1 -48.71 -37.88 41.61
C PHE A 1 -48.00 -37.26 40.40
N LEU A 2 -47.21 -36.17 40.50
CA LEU A 2 -46.63 -35.50 39.31
C LEU A 2 -45.75 -36.40 38.43
N ARG A 3 -44.99 -37.31 39.05
CA ARG A 3 -44.12 -38.26 38.35
C ARG A 3 -44.85 -39.56 37.94
N GLU A 4 -45.82 -40.01 38.73
CA GLU A 4 -46.49 -41.31 38.58
C GLU A 4 -47.79 -41.25 37.77
N ASP A 5 -48.62 -40.22 37.96
CA ASP A 5 -49.93 -40.08 37.32
C ASP A 5 -49.86 -39.18 36.07
N LEU A 6 -48.99 -38.18 36.06
CA LEU A 6 -48.83 -37.22 34.97
C LEU A 6 -47.60 -37.48 34.07
N ASN A 7 -46.83 -38.53 34.38
CA ASN A 7 -45.67 -39.02 33.59
C ASN A 7 -44.64 -37.93 33.21
N TYR A 8 -44.37 -36.96 34.10
CA TYR A 8 -43.35 -35.93 33.87
C TYR A 8 -41.94 -36.42 34.25
N HIS A 9 -41.00 -36.27 33.31
CA HIS A 9 -39.59 -36.65 33.52
C HIS A 9 -38.83 -35.68 34.43
N ASP A 10 -39.24 -34.41 34.49
CA ASP A 10 -38.60 -33.39 35.34
C ASP A 10 -39.63 -32.62 36.19
N PRO A 11 -39.90 -33.05 37.43
CA PRO A 11 -40.91 -32.44 38.29
C PRO A 11 -40.44 -31.13 38.95
N THR A 12 -39.16 -30.76 38.84
CA THR A 12 -38.54 -29.68 39.66
C THR A 12 -38.97 -28.27 39.24
N VAL A 13 -39.06 -27.99 37.94
CA VAL A 13 -39.44 -26.68 37.38
C VAL A 13 -40.91 -26.34 37.67
N LYS A 14 -41.77 -27.36 37.74
CA LYS A 14 -43.21 -27.21 38.00
C LYS A 14 -43.55 -27.21 39.49
N HIS A 15 -42.69 -27.79 40.33
CA HIS A 15 -42.83 -27.76 41.79
C HIS A 15 -42.63 -26.34 42.34
N SER A 16 -41.70 -25.55 41.80
CA SER A 16 -41.44 -24.18 42.26
C SER A 16 -42.57 -23.19 41.91
N THR A 17 -43.33 -23.43 40.83
CA THR A 17 -44.45 -22.58 40.40
C THR A 17 -45.62 -22.61 41.39
N PHE A 18 -45.85 -23.73 42.06
CA PHE A 18 -46.93 -23.89 43.03
C PHE A 18 -46.50 -23.75 44.48
N HIS A 19 -45.28 -24.18 44.81
CA HIS A 19 -44.85 -24.28 46.19
C HIS A 19 -44.07 -23.06 46.68
N GLY A 20 -43.45 -22.25 45.80
CA GLY A 20 -42.44 -21.30 46.27
C GLY A 20 -41.43 -22.01 47.21
N GLU A 21 -41.38 -21.61 48.49
CA GLU A 21 -40.60 -22.28 49.55
C GLU A 21 -41.42 -23.25 50.45
N ASP A 22 -42.75 -23.31 50.32
CA ASP A 22 -43.63 -24.03 51.25
C ASP A 22 -44.01 -25.45 50.75
N LYS A 23 -43.81 -26.46 51.60
CA LYS A 23 -43.96 -27.89 51.22
C LYS A 23 -45.41 -28.41 51.23
N LEU A 24 -46.39 -27.60 51.61
CA LEU A 24 -47.80 -28.00 51.72
C LEU A 24 -48.68 -27.04 50.91
N ILE A 25 -49.48 -27.56 49.97
CA ILE A 25 -50.46 -26.78 49.21
C ILE A 25 -51.84 -27.00 49.84
N SER A 26 -52.51 -25.92 50.26
CA SER A 26 -53.91 -26.02 50.69
C SER A 26 -54.88 -25.97 49.50
N VAL A 27 -56.11 -26.47 49.70
CA VAL A 27 -57.17 -26.40 48.68
C VAL A 27 -57.50 -24.94 48.32
N GLU A 28 -57.38 -24.03 49.27
CA GLU A 28 -57.61 -22.59 49.07
C GLU A 28 -56.52 -21.97 48.17
N ASP A 29 -55.27 -22.42 48.28
CA ASP A 29 -54.17 -21.94 47.45
C ASP A 29 -54.31 -22.41 46.00
N LEU A 30 -54.72 -23.66 45.78
CA LEU A 30 -55.07 -24.16 44.43
C LEU A 30 -56.23 -23.38 43.83
N TRP A 31 -57.24 -23.05 44.64
CA TRP A 31 -58.40 -22.30 44.16
C TRP A 31 -58.04 -20.86 43.77
N LYS A 32 -57.17 -20.20 44.53
CA LYS A 32 -56.63 -18.87 44.20
C LYS A 32 -55.76 -18.93 42.94
N ALA A 33 -54.82 -19.86 42.87
CA ALA A 33 -53.94 -20.06 41.71
C ALA A 33 -54.73 -20.32 40.42
N TRP A 34 -55.77 -21.16 40.52
CA TRP A 34 -56.69 -21.44 39.42
C TRP A 34 -57.44 -20.18 38.95
N LYS A 35 -58.05 -19.41 39.87
CA LYS A 35 -58.76 -18.17 39.53
C LYS A 35 -57.88 -17.10 38.89
N THR A 36 -56.60 -17.06 39.26
CA THR A 36 -55.62 -16.13 38.67
C THR A 36 -55.04 -16.63 37.35
N SER A 37 -55.25 -17.89 36.99
CA SER A 37 -54.73 -18.47 35.75
C SER A 37 -55.46 -17.93 34.52
N GLU A 38 -54.73 -17.78 33.41
CA GLU A 38 -55.31 -17.39 32.11
C GLU A 38 -56.41 -18.37 31.65
N VAL A 39 -56.28 -19.64 32.05
CA VAL A 39 -57.21 -20.73 31.71
C VAL A 39 -58.60 -20.50 32.31
N TYR A 40 -58.71 -19.83 33.47
CA TYR A 40 -60.01 -19.53 34.08
C TYR A 40 -60.89 -18.68 33.15
N ASN A 41 -60.27 -17.75 32.43
CA ASN A 41 -60.94 -16.81 31.52
C ASN A 41 -61.14 -17.36 30.10
N TRP A 42 -60.82 -18.62 29.84
CA TRP A 42 -61.00 -19.19 28.50
C TRP A 42 -62.47 -19.23 28.08
N THR A 43 -62.69 -18.78 26.85
CA THR A 43 -63.95 -18.92 26.11
C THR A 43 -64.15 -20.37 25.66
N VAL A 44 -65.37 -20.69 25.23
CA VAL A 44 -65.68 -22.02 24.68
C VAL A 44 -64.82 -22.34 23.46
N ASP A 45 -64.51 -21.34 22.63
CA ASP A 45 -63.66 -21.50 21.44
C ASP A 45 -62.22 -21.85 21.80
N GLU A 46 -61.66 -21.22 22.83
CA GLU A 46 -60.30 -21.50 23.30
C GLU A 46 -60.19 -22.90 23.92
N VAL A 47 -61.21 -23.33 24.68
CA VAL A 47 -61.29 -24.71 25.22
C VAL A 47 -61.39 -25.73 24.09
N VAL A 48 -62.16 -25.44 23.04
CA VAL A 48 -62.25 -26.31 21.86
C VAL A 48 -60.92 -26.35 21.11
N GLN A 49 -60.26 -25.22 20.92
CA GLN A 49 -58.94 -25.18 20.28
C GLN A 49 -57.90 -25.97 21.09
N TRP A 50 -57.95 -25.90 22.42
CA TRP A 50 -57.15 -26.71 23.33
C TRP A 50 -57.45 -28.21 23.19
N LEU A 51 -58.74 -28.59 23.09
CA LEU A 51 -59.16 -29.97 22.87
C LEU A 51 -58.62 -30.54 21.54
N ILE A 52 -58.64 -29.74 20.47
CA ILE A 52 -58.16 -30.15 19.14
C ILE A 52 -56.63 -30.20 19.10
N THR A 53 -55.96 -29.16 19.60
CA THR A 53 -54.53 -28.95 19.34
C THR A 53 -53.63 -29.58 20.40
N TYR A 54 -54.06 -29.59 21.67
CA TYR A 54 -53.23 -30.07 22.80
C TYR A 54 -53.68 -31.42 23.36
N VAL A 55 -55.00 -31.67 23.38
CA VAL A 55 -55.56 -32.97 23.77
C VAL A 55 -55.64 -33.93 22.59
N GLU A 56 -55.66 -33.40 21.36
CA GLU A 56 -55.75 -34.13 20.09
C GLU A 56 -57.02 -35.00 20.02
N LEU A 57 -58.16 -34.46 20.46
CA LEU A 57 -59.46 -35.14 20.44
C LEU A 57 -60.53 -34.28 19.72
N PRO A 58 -60.38 -34.01 18.41
CA PRO A 58 -61.29 -33.14 17.66
C PRO A 58 -62.72 -33.69 17.58
N GLN A 59 -62.88 -35.01 17.65
CA GLN A 59 -64.18 -35.69 17.55
C GLN A 59 -65.21 -35.34 18.64
N TYR A 60 -64.79 -34.71 19.75
CA TYR A 60 -65.70 -34.26 20.81
C TYR A 60 -66.01 -32.76 20.75
N GLU A 61 -65.51 -32.03 19.74
CA GLU A 61 -65.71 -30.59 19.56
C GLU A 61 -67.18 -30.18 19.65
N GLU A 62 -68.06 -30.84 18.86
CA GLU A 62 -69.49 -30.50 18.84
C GLU A 62 -70.15 -30.67 20.22
N THR A 63 -69.68 -31.66 20.99
CA THR A 63 -70.21 -31.91 22.34
C THR A 63 -69.75 -30.83 23.32
N PHE A 64 -68.48 -30.40 23.23
CA PHE A 64 -67.95 -29.30 24.04
C PHE A 64 -68.63 -27.96 23.72
N ARG A 65 -68.89 -27.67 22.45
CA ARG A 65 -69.65 -26.49 22.01
C ARG A 65 -71.11 -26.54 22.48
N LYS A 66 -71.77 -27.69 22.34
CA LYS A 66 -73.17 -27.86 22.76
C LYS A 66 -73.36 -27.71 24.27
N LEU A 67 -72.39 -28.19 25.06
CA LEU A 67 -72.39 -28.08 26.52
C LEU A 67 -71.84 -26.75 27.04
N GLN A 68 -71.40 -25.85 26.15
CA GLN A 68 -70.85 -24.54 26.49
C GLN A 68 -69.73 -24.63 27.55
N LEU A 69 -68.80 -25.57 27.36
CA LEU A 69 -67.70 -25.76 28.29
C LEU A 69 -66.66 -24.65 28.13
N SER A 70 -66.65 -23.71 29.06
CA SER A 70 -65.66 -22.66 29.18
C SER A 70 -64.52 -23.04 30.13
N GLY A 71 -63.52 -22.18 30.25
CA GLY A 71 -62.39 -22.34 31.16
C GLY A 71 -62.79 -22.73 32.58
N HIS A 72 -63.91 -22.22 33.08
CA HIS A 72 -64.47 -22.51 34.40
C HIS A 72 -64.79 -23.99 34.64
N ALA A 73 -65.06 -24.75 33.57
CA ALA A 73 -65.36 -26.18 33.64
C ALA A 73 -64.10 -27.07 33.66
N MET A 74 -62.91 -26.51 33.39
CA MET A 74 -61.66 -27.27 33.29
C MET A 74 -61.30 -28.08 34.55
N PRO A 75 -61.47 -27.57 35.79
CA PRO A 75 -61.25 -28.39 36.99
C PRO A 75 -62.21 -29.58 37.10
N ARG A 76 -63.43 -29.44 36.56
CA ARG A 76 -64.39 -30.57 36.52
C ARG A 76 -63.95 -31.64 35.54
N LEU A 77 -63.28 -31.25 34.44
CA LEU A 77 -62.69 -32.17 33.47
C LEU A 77 -61.42 -32.86 33.99
N ALA A 78 -60.73 -32.26 34.96
CA ALA A 78 -59.54 -32.83 35.59
C ALA A 78 -59.84 -33.95 36.62
N VAL A 79 -61.10 -34.08 37.05
CA VAL A 79 -61.54 -35.12 38.00
C VAL A 79 -62.04 -36.35 37.25
N ASN A 80 -61.64 -37.55 37.70
CA ASN A 80 -62.13 -38.81 37.15
C ASN A 80 -63.58 -39.07 37.56
N ASN A 81 -64.53 -38.45 36.85
CA ASN A 81 -65.96 -38.70 37.02
C ASN A 81 -66.50 -39.53 35.84
N VAL A 82 -66.68 -40.83 36.08
CA VAL A 82 -67.11 -41.81 35.07
C VAL A 82 -68.49 -41.46 34.48
N THR A 83 -69.39 -40.91 35.28
CA THR A 83 -70.75 -40.52 34.85
C THR A 83 -70.75 -39.27 33.98
N MET A 84 -69.97 -38.24 34.34
CA MET A 84 -69.85 -37.02 33.53
C MET A 84 -69.16 -37.30 32.20
N MET A 85 -68.04 -38.03 32.23
CA MET A 85 -67.27 -38.35 31.03
C MET A 85 -67.99 -39.34 30.11
N GLY A 86 -68.69 -40.33 30.69
CA GLY A 86 -69.40 -41.36 29.94
C GLY A 86 -70.78 -40.93 29.43
N SER A 87 -71.62 -40.37 30.29
CA SER A 87 -73.03 -40.08 29.96
C SER A 87 -73.24 -38.68 29.37
N VAL A 88 -72.49 -37.67 29.83
CA VAL A 88 -72.67 -36.27 29.40
C VAL A 88 -71.76 -35.94 28.21
N LEU A 89 -70.49 -36.32 28.27
CA LEU A 89 -69.50 -36.08 27.20
C LEU A 89 -69.46 -37.19 26.13
N LYS A 90 -70.23 -38.27 26.31
CA LYS A 90 -70.30 -39.43 25.40
C LYS A 90 -68.93 -40.05 25.07
N MET A 91 -67.97 -39.97 25.99
CA MET A 91 -66.65 -40.57 25.80
C MET A 91 -66.68 -42.02 26.27
N THR A 92 -66.99 -42.94 25.35
CA THR A 92 -67.06 -44.39 25.63
C THR A 92 -65.68 -45.00 25.88
N ASP A 93 -64.66 -44.54 25.15
CA ASP A 93 -63.29 -45.04 25.31
C ASP A 93 -62.67 -44.60 26.65
N ARG A 94 -62.01 -45.53 27.34
CA ARG A 94 -61.25 -45.27 28.55
C ARG A 94 -59.98 -44.46 28.27
N SER A 95 -59.36 -44.66 27.10
CA SER A 95 -58.11 -43.98 26.72
C SER A 95 -58.32 -42.47 26.57
N HIS A 96 -59.39 -42.05 25.89
CA HIS A 96 -59.72 -40.64 25.68
C HIS A 96 -60.09 -39.94 26.98
N ARG A 97 -60.78 -40.64 27.89
CA ARG A 97 -61.13 -40.12 29.22
C ARG A 97 -59.88 -39.84 30.06
N GLN A 98 -58.93 -40.77 30.07
CA GLN A 98 -57.66 -40.59 30.78
C GLN A 98 -56.81 -39.48 30.14
N LYS A 99 -56.72 -39.43 28.80
CA LYS A 99 -55.98 -38.38 28.08
C LYS A 99 -56.55 -36.99 28.36
N LEU A 100 -57.87 -36.83 28.28
CA LEU A 100 -58.55 -35.57 28.60
C LEU A 100 -58.33 -35.18 30.05
N GLN A 101 -58.47 -36.13 30.99
CA GLN A 101 -58.29 -35.87 32.42
C GLN A 101 -56.87 -35.39 32.72
N LEU A 102 -55.84 -36.10 32.24
CA LEU A 102 -54.45 -35.76 32.49
C LEU A 102 -54.06 -34.41 31.88
N LYS A 103 -54.53 -34.13 30.66
CA LYS A 103 -54.29 -32.85 29.99
C LYS A 103 -55.04 -31.71 30.65
N ALA A 104 -56.29 -31.93 31.08
CA ALA A 104 -57.08 -30.94 31.81
C ALA A 104 -56.44 -30.62 33.17
N LEU A 105 -55.97 -31.65 33.88
CA LEU A 105 -55.25 -31.51 35.13
C LEU A 105 -53.94 -30.73 34.95
N ASP A 106 -53.15 -31.04 33.93
CA ASP A 106 -51.94 -30.30 33.58
C ASP A 106 -52.25 -28.83 33.26
N THR A 107 -53.35 -28.57 32.56
CA THR A 107 -53.76 -27.21 32.18
C THR A 107 -54.28 -26.40 33.37
N VAL A 108 -55.06 -27.03 34.26
CA VAL A 108 -55.58 -26.40 35.49
C VAL A 108 -54.48 -26.10 36.48
N LEU A 109 -53.48 -26.99 36.57
CA LEU A 109 -52.34 -26.75 37.44
C LEU A 109 -51.36 -25.76 36.76
N PHE A 110 -50.86 -26.05 35.58
CA PHE A 110 -49.70 -25.33 35.03
C PHE A 110 -50.02 -24.23 34.04
N GLY A 111 -51.31 -23.97 33.77
CA GLY A 111 -51.75 -22.93 32.85
C GLY A 111 -51.84 -23.39 31.39
N PRO A 112 -52.01 -22.45 30.44
CA PRO A 112 -52.08 -22.74 29.01
C PRO A 112 -50.86 -23.54 28.55
N PRO A 113 -51.01 -24.54 27.67
CA PRO A 113 -49.85 -25.15 27.05
C PRO A 113 -49.07 -24.07 26.31
N LEU A 114 -47.76 -24.01 26.53
CA LEU A 114 -46.83 -23.17 25.78
C LEU A 114 -46.76 -23.68 24.34
N LEU A 115 -47.82 -23.47 23.56
CA LEU A 115 -47.72 -23.56 22.12
C LEU A 115 -46.72 -22.50 21.73
N THR A 116 -45.52 -22.95 21.38
CA THR A 116 -44.50 -22.14 20.73
C THR A 116 -45.13 -21.54 19.47
N ARG A 117 -45.70 -20.35 19.65
CA ARG A 117 -46.13 -19.48 18.57
C ARG A 117 -44.88 -19.20 17.75
N HIS A 118 -44.70 -19.92 16.64
CA HIS A 118 -43.60 -19.72 15.72
C HIS A 118 -43.65 -18.27 15.24
N ASN A 119 -42.76 -17.45 15.78
CA ASN A 119 -42.67 -16.04 15.42
C ASN A 119 -41.80 -15.94 14.17
N HIS A 120 -42.40 -16.10 12.98
CA HIS A 120 -41.71 -15.93 11.68
C HIS A 120 -40.91 -14.62 11.59
N LEU A 121 -41.30 -13.59 12.34
CA LEU A 121 -40.56 -12.34 12.47
C LEU A 121 -39.18 -12.55 13.14
N LYS A 122 -39.09 -13.37 14.18
CA LYS A 122 -37.83 -13.70 14.86
C LYS A 122 -36.90 -14.47 13.92
N ASP A 123 -37.46 -15.43 13.18
CA ASP A 123 -36.68 -16.23 12.22
C ASP A 123 -36.22 -15.38 11.02
N PHE A 124 -37.05 -14.47 10.53
CA PHE A 124 -36.69 -13.50 9.49
C PHE A 124 -35.57 -12.55 9.95
N MET A 125 -35.69 -11.98 11.15
CA MET A 125 -34.64 -11.11 11.72
C MET A 125 -33.32 -11.87 11.93
N LEU A 126 -33.39 -13.14 12.32
CA LEU A 126 -32.22 -14.00 12.46
C LEU A 126 -31.53 -14.22 11.10
N VAL A 127 -32.28 -14.52 10.05
CA VAL A 127 -31.74 -14.67 8.68
C VAL A 127 -31.11 -13.37 8.20
N VAL A 128 -31.78 -12.22 8.38
CA VAL A 128 -31.23 -10.91 7.99
C VAL A 128 -29.92 -10.62 8.74
N SER A 129 -29.85 -10.93 10.04
CA SER A 129 -28.63 -10.73 10.83
C SER A 129 -27.46 -11.59 10.36
N ILE A 130 -27.73 -12.84 9.95
CA ILE A 130 -26.72 -13.73 9.38
C ILE A 130 -26.23 -13.19 8.03
N VAL A 131 -27.13 -12.72 7.16
CA VAL A 131 -26.76 -12.16 5.85
C VAL A 131 -25.88 -10.92 6.03
N ILE A 132 -26.20 -10.04 6.98
CA ILE A 132 -25.37 -8.86 7.29
C ILE A 132 -24.01 -9.28 7.83
N GLY A 133 -23.96 -10.24 8.76
CA GLY A 133 -22.70 -10.75 9.32
C GLY A 133 -21.81 -11.39 8.27
N VAL A 134 -22.38 -12.25 7.40
CA VAL A 134 -21.65 -12.89 6.30
C VAL A 134 -21.23 -11.86 5.24
N GLY A 135 -22.10 -10.91 4.90
CA GLY A 135 -21.80 -9.83 3.97
C GLY A 135 -20.67 -8.93 4.47
N GLY A 136 -20.68 -8.56 5.76
CA GLY A 136 -19.62 -7.79 6.40
C GLY A 136 -18.29 -8.55 6.44
N CYS A 137 -18.31 -9.82 6.81
CA CYS A 137 -17.12 -10.68 6.79
C CYS A 137 -16.55 -10.87 5.37
N TRP A 138 -17.42 -11.06 4.38
CA TRP A 138 -17.04 -11.16 2.96
C TRP A 138 -16.43 -9.85 2.44
N PHE A 139 -17.04 -8.72 2.75
CA PHE A 139 -16.54 -7.40 2.37
C PHE A 139 -15.18 -7.10 3.03
N ALA A 140 -15.04 -7.37 4.33
CA ALA A 140 -13.76 -7.24 5.03
C ALA A 140 -12.69 -8.16 4.43
N TYR A 141 -13.06 -9.39 4.03
CA TYR A 141 -12.17 -10.31 3.34
C TYR A 141 -11.72 -9.77 1.97
N ILE A 142 -12.65 -9.26 1.16
CA ILE A 142 -12.35 -8.67 -0.16
C ILE A 142 -11.40 -7.46 0.00
N GLN A 143 -11.68 -6.59 0.97
CA GLN A 143 -10.90 -5.37 1.21
C GLN A 143 -9.49 -5.70 1.72
N ASN A 144 -9.38 -6.68 2.62
CA ASN A 144 -8.09 -7.19 3.09
C ASN A 144 -7.27 -7.82 1.95
N ARG A 145 -7.93 -8.50 1.00
CA ARG A 145 -7.25 -9.05 -0.18
C ARG A 145 -6.75 -7.94 -1.11
N TYR A 146 -7.59 -6.97 -1.43
CA TYR A 146 -7.26 -5.84 -2.29
C TYR A 146 -6.10 -5.00 -1.72
N SER A 147 -6.15 -4.67 -0.42
CA SER A 147 -5.08 -3.97 0.28
C SER A 147 -3.75 -4.74 0.27
N LYS A 148 -3.79 -6.08 0.40
CA LYS A 148 -2.58 -6.92 0.30
C LYS A 148 -1.96 -6.91 -1.10
N GLU A 149 -2.77 -6.92 -2.15
CA GLU A 149 -2.30 -6.91 -3.53
C GLU A 149 -1.66 -5.55 -3.90
N HIS A 150 -2.33 -4.44 -3.60
CA HIS A 150 -1.76 -3.08 -3.74
C HIS A 150 -0.50 -2.90 -2.91
N MET A 151 -0.56 -3.36 -1.65
CA MET A 151 0.56 -3.60 -0.74
C MET A 151 1.81 -4.14 -1.44
N LYS A 152 1.65 -5.34 -2.00
CA LYS A 152 2.72 -6.09 -2.66
C LYS A 152 3.25 -5.34 -3.88
N LYS A 153 2.36 -4.74 -4.68
CA LYS A 153 2.75 -3.96 -5.85
C LYS A 153 3.60 -2.75 -5.43
N MET A 154 3.11 -1.96 -4.48
CA MET A 154 3.81 -0.80 -3.94
C MET A 154 5.18 -1.17 -3.33
N MET A 155 5.28 -2.28 -2.59
CA MET A 155 6.57 -2.75 -2.06
C MET A 155 7.54 -3.18 -3.18
N LYS A 156 7.03 -3.87 -4.22
CA LYS A 156 7.84 -4.20 -5.39
C LYS A 156 8.30 -2.95 -6.11
N ASP A 157 7.44 -1.94 -6.19
CA ASP A 157 7.79 -0.68 -6.82
C ASP A 157 8.85 0.07 -6.01
N LEU A 158 8.73 0.11 -4.69
CA LEU A 158 9.75 0.69 -3.81
C LEU A 158 11.09 -0.05 -3.90
N GLU A 159 11.08 -1.38 -4.00
CA GLU A 159 12.31 -2.16 -4.22
C GLU A 159 12.95 -1.83 -5.57
N GLY A 160 12.15 -1.73 -6.62
CA GLY A 160 12.63 -1.29 -7.93
C GLY A 160 13.19 0.13 -7.91
N LEU A 161 12.58 1.03 -7.15
CA LEU A 161 13.05 2.40 -6.93
C LEU A 161 14.41 2.42 -6.22
N HIS A 162 14.60 1.58 -5.19
CA HIS A 162 15.87 1.45 -4.49
C HIS A 162 16.99 0.89 -5.40
N ARG A 163 16.68 -0.08 -6.26
CA ARG A 163 17.64 -0.56 -7.28
C ARG A 163 18.02 0.53 -8.28
N ALA A 164 17.08 1.38 -8.70
CA ALA A 164 17.35 2.48 -9.61
C ALA A 164 18.29 3.53 -8.98
N GLU A 165 18.06 3.88 -7.71
CA GLU A 165 18.96 4.71 -6.91
C GLU A 165 20.36 4.11 -6.82
N GLN A 166 20.47 2.82 -6.50
CA GLN A 166 21.76 2.14 -6.40
C GLN A 166 22.50 2.10 -7.75
N SER A 167 21.77 1.87 -8.86
CA SER A 167 22.35 1.92 -10.20
C SER A 167 22.84 3.31 -10.59
N LEU A 168 22.14 4.38 -10.18
CA LEU A 168 22.59 5.75 -10.40
C LEU A 168 23.90 5.99 -9.62
N HIS A 169 23.97 5.53 -8.38
CA HIS A 169 25.15 5.69 -7.54
C HIS A 169 26.37 4.94 -8.09
N ASP A 170 26.20 3.67 -8.49
CA ASP A 170 27.26 2.87 -9.13
C ASP A 170 27.74 3.51 -10.45
N LEU A 171 26.82 4.05 -11.26
CA LEU A 171 27.21 4.78 -12.47
C LEU A 171 28.08 6.00 -12.12
N GLN A 172 27.73 6.74 -11.07
CA GLN A 172 28.51 7.89 -10.61
C GLN A 172 29.88 7.52 -10.07
N GLU A 173 29.97 6.45 -9.28
CA GLU A 173 31.23 5.95 -8.73
C GLU A 173 32.18 5.50 -9.84
N ARG A 174 31.68 4.73 -10.82
CA ARG A 174 32.47 4.32 -11.98
C ARG A 174 33.02 5.49 -12.77
N LEU A 175 32.27 6.59 -12.85
CA LEU A 175 32.71 7.80 -13.55
C LEU A 175 33.80 8.53 -12.80
N GLN A 176 33.63 8.70 -11.50
CA GLN A 176 34.65 9.33 -10.69
C GLN A 176 35.96 8.54 -10.80
N LYS A 177 35.88 7.21 -10.74
CA LYS A 177 37.04 6.34 -10.92
C LYS A 177 37.67 6.45 -12.31
N ALA A 178 36.85 6.41 -13.38
CA ALA A 178 37.35 6.55 -14.74
C ALA A 178 38.04 7.91 -14.96
N GLN A 179 37.52 8.97 -14.34
CA GLN A 179 38.09 10.32 -14.43
C GLN A 179 39.39 10.45 -13.63
N GLU A 180 39.49 9.81 -12.46
CA GLU A 180 40.73 9.73 -11.69
C GLU A 180 41.82 8.94 -12.44
N GLU A 181 41.47 7.82 -13.07
CA GLU A 181 42.38 7.05 -13.91
C GLU A 181 42.85 7.88 -15.11
N HIS A 182 41.95 8.57 -15.81
CA HIS A 182 42.33 9.46 -16.92
C HIS A 182 43.30 10.56 -16.49
N ARG A 183 43.11 11.12 -15.29
CA ARG A 183 44.02 12.12 -14.69
C ARG A 183 45.42 11.54 -14.44
N SER A 184 45.53 10.31 -13.95
CA SER A 184 46.84 9.67 -13.76
C SER A 184 47.58 9.45 -15.08
N VAL A 185 46.88 8.95 -16.10
CA VAL A 185 47.45 8.70 -17.44
C VAL A 185 47.90 10.00 -18.10
N GLU A 186 47.17 11.09 -17.95
CA GLU A 186 47.55 12.40 -18.49
C GLU A 186 48.83 12.94 -17.85
N VAL A 187 48.95 12.84 -16.52
CA VAL A 187 50.17 13.25 -15.80
C VAL A 187 51.38 12.43 -16.26
N GLU A 188 51.22 11.13 -16.44
CA GLU A 188 52.26 10.25 -16.98
C GLU A 188 52.61 10.61 -18.43
N LYS A 189 51.62 10.89 -19.29
CA LYS A 189 51.83 11.30 -20.68
C LYS A 189 52.66 12.58 -20.76
N VAL A 190 52.31 13.63 -20.02
CA VAL A 190 53.06 14.89 -20.00
C VAL A 190 54.49 14.67 -19.49
N HIS A 191 54.67 13.81 -18.49
CA HIS A 191 55.98 13.44 -17.99
C HIS A 191 56.84 12.73 -19.06
N LEU A 192 56.25 11.77 -19.77
CA LEU A 192 56.88 11.04 -20.87
C LEU A 192 57.23 11.94 -22.06
N GLU A 193 56.32 12.83 -22.46
CA GLU A 193 56.58 13.81 -23.54
C GLU A 193 57.75 14.73 -23.20
N LYS A 194 57.82 15.21 -21.95
CA LYS A 194 58.94 16.03 -21.48
C LYS A 194 60.27 15.25 -21.53
N LYS A 195 60.25 13.99 -21.09
CA LYS A 195 61.43 13.12 -21.14
C LYS A 195 61.89 12.86 -22.58
N LEU A 196 60.97 12.63 -23.50
CA LEU A 196 61.25 12.49 -24.93
C LEU A 196 61.85 13.77 -25.53
N GLN A 197 61.31 14.94 -25.19
CA GLN A 197 61.87 16.22 -25.63
C GLN A 197 63.30 16.44 -25.11
N ASP A 198 63.56 16.10 -23.85
CA ASP A 198 64.89 16.19 -23.25
C ASP A 198 65.87 15.23 -23.95
N GLU A 199 65.49 13.97 -24.19
CA GLU A 199 66.31 12.99 -24.92
C GLU A 199 66.61 13.43 -26.36
N ILE A 200 65.61 13.98 -27.07
CA ILE A 200 65.79 14.55 -28.42
C ILE A 200 66.76 15.74 -28.37
N SER A 201 66.69 16.59 -27.34
CA SER A 201 67.57 17.74 -27.20
C SER A 201 69.03 17.31 -26.99
N ILE A 202 69.25 16.28 -26.17
CA ILE A 202 70.57 15.69 -25.91
C ILE A 202 71.11 15.04 -27.19
N ALA A 203 70.30 14.24 -27.89
CA ALA A 203 70.68 13.61 -29.14
C ALA A 203 70.99 14.64 -30.24
N LYS A 204 70.23 15.75 -30.32
CA LYS A 204 70.55 16.88 -31.22
C LYS A 204 71.88 17.54 -30.87
N GLN A 205 72.17 17.72 -29.59
CA GLN A 205 73.42 18.31 -29.13
C GLN A 205 74.61 17.38 -29.40
N GLU A 206 74.43 16.07 -29.24
CA GLU A 206 75.44 15.06 -29.55
C GLU A 206 75.66 14.92 -31.07
N ALA A 207 74.59 14.95 -31.87
CA ALA A 207 74.68 15.01 -33.33
C ALA A 207 75.38 16.29 -33.82
N HIS A 208 75.14 17.43 -33.17
CA HIS A 208 75.85 18.68 -33.45
C HIS A 208 77.34 18.57 -33.14
N ARG A 209 77.68 17.99 -31.97
CA ARG A 209 79.08 17.74 -31.56
C ARG A 209 79.79 16.77 -32.51
N LEU A 210 79.12 15.71 -32.95
CA LEU A 210 79.65 14.75 -33.93
C LEU A 210 79.83 15.38 -35.32
N ARG A 211 79.01 16.38 -35.67
CA ARG A 211 79.14 17.17 -36.91
C ARG A 211 80.39 18.05 -36.87
N GLU A 212 80.62 18.76 -35.77
CA GLU A 212 81.83 19.56 -35.56
C GLU A 212 83.11 18.70 -35.58
N LEU A 213 83.04 17.48 -35.01
CA LEU A 213 84.16 16.52 -35.06
C LEU A 213 84.42 15.96 -36.47
N ARG A 214 83.40 15.91 -37.34
CA ARG A 214 83.52 15.48 -38.75
C ARG A 214 84.02 16.57 -39.69
N GLU A 215 83.96 17.85 -39.30
CA GLU A 215 84.57 18.95 -40.05
C GLU A 215 86.13 18.93 -40.02
N GLY A 216 86.74 17.97 -39.31
CA GLY A 216 88.19 17.90 -39.08
C GLY A 216 89.02 16.90 -39.89
N THR A 217 88.50 16.16 -40.87
CA THR A 217 89.35 15.19 -41.62
C THR A 217 88.95 15.02 -43.07
N GLU A 218 89.77 15.58 -43.97
CA GLU A 218 89.63 15.47 -45.42
C GLU A 218 89.92 14.05 -45.93
N ASN A 219 88.89 13.40 -46.48
CA ASN A 219 88.88 12.74 -47.80
C ASN A 219 87.46 12.25 -48.14
N GLU A 220 86.46 13.12 -47.99
CA GLU A 220 85.03 12.74 -48.02
C GLU A 220 84.18 13.37 -49.15
N LEU A 221 84.75 14.08 -50.11
CA LEU A 221 83.95 14.85 -51.08
C LEU A 221 82.94 13.99 -51.87
N SER A 222 83.31 12.77 -52.25
CA SER A 222 82.46 11.85 -53.03
C SER A 222 81.41 11.15 -52.17
N ARG A 223 81.73 10.85 -50.90
CA ARG A 223 80.83 10.19 -49.95
C ARG A 223 79.85 11.20 -49.33
N GLN A 224 80.27 12.45 -49.13
CA GLN A 224 79.41 13.58 -48.81
C GLN A 224 78.41 13.84 -49.93
N LYS A 225 78.83 13.88 -51.19
CA LYS A 225 77.90 14.16 -52.30
C LYS A 225 76.77 13.14 -52.42
N TYR A 226 77.07 11.86 -52.22
CA TYR A 226 76.06 10.80 -52.20
C TYR A 226 75.17 10.88 -50.95
N ALA A 227 75.77 11.10 -49.77
CA ALA A 227 75.01 11.29 -48.55
C ALA A 227 74.10 12.54 -48.63
N GLU A 228 74.56 13.61 -49.28
CA GLU A 228 73.82 14.86 -49.46
C GLU A 228 72.67 14.69 -50.46
N GLN A 229 72.84 13.88 -51.51
CA GLN A 229 71.75 13.49 -52.40
C GLN A 229 70.71 12.61 -51.70
N GLU A 230 71.12 11.61 -50.93
CA GLU A 230 70.20 10.77 -50.15
C GLU A 230 69.45 11.61 -49.10
N LEU A 231 70.14 12.56 -48.46
CA LEU A 231 69.55 13.44 -47.46
C LEU A 231 68.57 14.43 -48.10
N GLU A 232 68.82 14.87 -49.32
CA GLU A 232 67.88 15.69 -50.09
C GLU A 232 66.65 14.89 -50.53
N GLN A 233 66.81 13.63 -50.94
CA GLN A 233 65.67 12.74 -51.22
C GLN A 233 64.84 12.48 -49.97
N VAL A 234 65.49 12.23 -48.82
CA VAL A 234 64.79 12.05 -47.53
C VAL A 234 64.08 13.34 -47.12
N ARG A 235 64.69 14.51 -47.32
CA ARG A 235 64.04 15.81 -47.06
C ARG A 235 62.84 16.06 -47.95
N MET A 236 62.94 15.74 -49.24
CA MET A 236 61.82 15.84 -50.17
C MET A 236 60.69 14.88 -49.82
N ALA A 237 61.02 13.64 -49.44
CA ALA A 237 60.04 12.66 -48.97
C ALA A 237 59.38 13.11 -47.65
N LEU A 238 60.15 13.63 -46.70
CA LEU A 238 59.66 14.18 -45.44
C LEU A 238 58.73 15.37 -45.69
N LYS A 239 59.13 16.31 -46.55
CA LYS A 239 58.34 17.49 -46.90
C LYS A 239 57.02 17.13 -47.61
N ASN A 240 57.03 16.09 -48.45
CA ASN A 240 55.82 15.58 -49.07
C ASN A 240 54.91 14.90 -48.04
N ALA A 241 55.47 14.09 -47.13
CA ALA A 241 54.72 13.47 -46.04
C ALA A 241 54.15 14.51 -45.05
N GLU A 242 54.89 15.58 -44.73
CA GLU A 242 54.40 16.71 -43.93
C GLU A 242 53.25 17.43 -44.63
N LYS A 243 53.38 17.71 -45.94
CA LYS A 243 52.34 18.37 -46.73
C LYS A 243 51.07 17.52 -46.85
N GLU A 244 51.21 16.20 -46.97
CA GLU A 244 50.09 15.26 -46.98
C GLU A 244 49.41 15.22 -45.60
N LEU A 245 50.18 15.17 -44.52
CA LEU A 245 49.67 15.23 -43.14
C LEU A 245 48.95 16.55 -42.84
N GLU A 246 49.51 17.69 -43.25
CA GLU A 246 48.88 19.01 -43.12
C GLU A 246 47.56 19.09 -43.91
N SER A 247 47.50 18.45 -45.08
CA SER A 247 46.28 18.40 -45.89
C SER A 247 45.16 17.57 -45.23
N HIS A 248 45.52 16.57 -44.42
CA HIS A 248 44.60 15.74 -43.66
C HIS A 248 44.21 16.33 -42.30
N CYS A 249 45.03 17.20 -41.71
CA CYS A 249 44.87 17.75 -40.35
C CYS A 249 44.41 19.23 -40.31
N SER A 250 43.76 19.74 -41.36
CA SER A 250 43.48 21.18 -41.52
C SER A 250 42.54 21.83 -40.47
N TRP A 251 41.91 21.05 -39.59
CA TRP A 251 41.08 21.60 -38.51
C TRP A 251 41.66 21.30 -37.14
N ALA A 252 42.18 22.34 -36.49
CA ALA A 252 42.47 22.36 -35.06
C ALA A 252 41.43 23.28 -34.39
N ALA A 253 40.74 22.77 -33.37
CA ALA A 253 39.74 23.54 -32.65
C ALA A 253 40.42 24.72 -31.91
N PRO A 254 39.90 25.97 -32.02
CA PRO A 254 40.53 27.13 -31.39
C PRO A 254 40.59 27.03 -29.86
N GLU A 255 41.67 27.50 -29.21
CA GLU A 255 41.79 27.50 -27.74
C GLU A 255 40.66 28.28 -27.03
N ALA A 256 40.14 29.33 -27.67
CA ALA A 256 38.98 30.05 -27.15
C ALA A 256 37.75 29.14 -27.03
N LEU A 257 37.55 28.22 -27.98
CA LEU A 257 36.45 27.25 -27.95
C LEU A 257 36.58 26.31 -26.77
N GLN A 258 37.79 25.88 -26.41
CA GLN A 258 38.02 25.03 -25.24
C GLN A 258 37.46 25.67 -23.96
N LYS A 259 37.80 26.94 -23.70
CA LYS A 259 37.33 27.66 -22.50
C LYS A 259 35.80 27.78 -22.46
N TRP A 260 35.17 28.07 -23.60
CA TRP A 260 33.70 28.15 -23.70
C TRP A 260 33.01 26.80 -23.52
N LEU A 261 33.57 25.72 -24.07
CA LEU A 261 33.05 24.37 -23.87
C LEU A 261 33.22 23.91 -22.43
N GLN A 262 34.35 24.21 -21.78
CA GLN A 262 34.58 23.93 -20.37
C GLN A 262 33.55 24.65 -19.48
N LEU A 263 33.28 25.93 -19.76
CA LEU A 263 32.24 26.67 -19.04
C LEU A 263 30.85 26.06 -19.27
N THR A 264 30.55 25.68 -20.51
CA THR A 264 29.25 25.06 -20.88
C THR A 264 29.05 23.74 -20.14
N HIS A 265 30.08 22.89 -20.10
CA HIS A 265 30.09 21.65 -19.33
C HIS A 265 29.80 21.93 -17.85
N GLU A 266 30.46 22.93 -17.27
CA GLU A 266 30.31 23.24 -15.85
C GLU A 266 28.92 23.78 -15.50
N VAL A 267 28.36 24.67 -16.32
CA VAL A 267 26.96 25.13 -16.18
C VAL A 267 25.99 23.96 -16.29
N GLU A 268 26.20 23.06 -17.25
CA GLU A 268 25.38 21.86 -17.41
C GLU A 268 25.51 20.91 -16.19
N VAL A 269 26.69 20.79 -15.60
CA VAL A 269 26.91 20.04 -14.35
C VAL A 269 26.11 20.64 -13.20
N GLN A 270 26.07 21.96 -13.06
CA GLN A 270 25.25 22.64 -12.04
C GLN A 270 23.76 22.32 -12.20
N TYR A 271 23.21 22.46 -13.42
CA TYR A 271 21.81 22.15 -13.69
C TYR A 271 21.47 20.68 -13.42
N TYR A 272 22.35 19.77 -13.84
CA TYR A 272 22.21 18.36 -13.53
C TYR A 272 22.20 18.10 -12.02
N ASN A 273 23.11 18.72 -11.27
CA ASN A 273 23.20 18.54 -9.81
C ASN A 273 21.93 19.02 -9.09
N ILE A 274 21.35 20.14 -9.54
CA ILE A 274 20.05 20.62 -9.03
C ILE A 274 18.95 19.61 -9.34
N LYS A 275 18.86 19.12 -10.59
CA LYS A 275 17.85 18.12 -10.98
C LYS A 275 18.01 16.82 -10.19
N LYS A 276 19.25 16.36 -10.00
CA LYS A 276 19.59 15.20 -9.18
C LYS A 276 19.14 15.38 -7.73
N GLN A 277 19.49 16.50 -7.10
CA GLN A 277 19.11 16.77 -5.72
C GLN A 277 17.58 16.79 -5.53
N ASN A 278 16.85 17.32 -6.50
CA ASN A 278 15.39 17.31 -6.49
C ASN A 278 14.82 15.88 -6.61
N ALA A 279 15.40 15.04 -7.48
CA ALA A 279 15.02 13.63 -7.59
C ALA A 279 15.31 12.85 -6.28
N GLU A 280 16.45 13.12 -5.63
CA GLU A 280 16.80 12.53 -4.32
C GLU A 280 15.82 12.95 -3.21
N LYS A 281 15.38 14.22 -3.20
CA LYS A 281 14.33 14.69 -2.27
C LYS A 281 13.00 13.96 -2.50
N GLN A 282 12.57 13.82 -3.75
CA GLN A 282 11.34 13.08 -4.08
C GLN A 282 11.43 11.60 -3.66
N LEU A 283 12.60 10.99 -3.87
CA LEU A 283 12.89 9.63 -3.43
C LEU A 283 12.76 9.48 -1.91
N LEU A 284 13.33 10.41 -1.14
CA LEU A 284 13.25 10.39 0.32
C LEU A 284 11.79 10.46 0.79
N VAL A 285 11.02 11.40 0.26
CA VAL A 285 9.59 11.56 0.58
C VAL A 285 8.81 10.29 0.26
N ALA A 286 9.06 9.66 -0.88
CA ALA A 286 8.41 8.41 -1.28
C ALA A 286 8.74 7.25 -0.32
N LYS A 287 10.03 7.11 0.07
CA LYS A 287 10.48 6.10 1.04
C LYS A 287 9.82 6.29 2.41
N GLU A 288 9.83 7.52 2.93
CA GLU A 288 9.20 7.84 4.22
C GLU A 288 7.69 7.56 4.20
N GLY A 289 7.00 7.92 3.11
CA GLY A 289 5.59 7.64 2.91
C GLY A 289 5.29 6.13 2.97
N ALA A 290 6.07 5.34 2.24
CA ALA A 290 5.91 3.89 2.22
C ALA A 290 6.22 3.23 3.58
N GLU A 291 7.23 3.73 4.31
CA GLU A 291 7.51 3.27 5.67
C GLU A 291 6.36 3.57 6.63
N LYS A 292 5.74 4.75 6.52
CA LYS A 292 4.56 5.12 7.32
C LYS A 292 3.40 4.16 7.04
N ILE A 293 3.12 3.83 5.78
CA ILE A 293 2.09 2.85 5.41
C ILE A 293 2.42 1.46 5.98
N LYS A 294 3.68 1.02 5.86
CA LYS A 294 4.15 -0.25 6.41
C LYS A 294 3.98 -0.32 7.94
N LYS A 295 4.31 0.76 8.66
CA LYS A 295 4.13 0.86 10.12
C LYS A 295 2.65 0.85 10.52
N LYS A 296 1.81 1.65 9.85
CA LYS A 296 0.36 1.71 10.12
C LYS A 296 -0.29 0.33 9.98
N ARG A 297 0.08 -0.47 8.98
CA ARG A 297 -0.44 -1.83 8.78
C ARG A 297 -0.15 -2.79 9.93
N ASN A 298 1.01 -2.68 10.58
CA ASN A 298 1.41 -3.58 11.67
C ASN A 298 0.66 -3.29 12.99
N THR A 299 -0.17 -2.25 13.04
CA THR A 299 -1.01 -1.94 14.20
C THR A 299 -2.31 -2.76 14.18
N LEU A 300 -2.88 -3.04 15.36
CA LEU A 300 -4.02 -3.96 15.54
C LEU A 300 -5.30 -3.58 14.76
N PHE A 301 -5.48 -2.31 14.40
CA PHE A 301 -6.57 -1.83 13.52
C PHE A 301 -6.08 -1.24 12.18
N GLY A 302 -4.79 -1.43 11.87
CA GLY A 302 -4.09 -0.79 10.77
C GLY A 302 -4.61 -1.16 9.38
N THR A 303 -5.10 -2.39 9.22
CA THR A 303 -5.59 -2.89 7.91
C THR A 303 -6.87 -2.17 7.46
N PHE A 304 -7.71 -1.74 8.42
CA PHE A 304 -8.96 -1.04 8.12
C PHE A 304 -8.71 0.44 7.77
N HIS A 305 -7.81 1.11 8.48
CA HIS A 305 -7.45 2.51 8.21
C HIS A 305 -6.64 2.69 6.91
N VAL A 306 -5.76 1.75 6.58
CA VAL A 306 -4.93 1.85 5.36
C VAL A 306 -5.76 1.64 4.09
N ALA A 307 -6.78 0.79 4.13
CA ALA A 307 -7.59 0.45 2.96
C ALA A 307 -8.67 1.50 2.60
N HIS A 308 -8.94 2.46 3.49
CA HIS A 308 -9.86 3.59 3.26
C HIS A 308 -9.16 4.95 3.22
N SER A 309 -7.85 4.99 3.45
CA SER A 309 -7.10 6.24 3.38
C SER A 309 -6.62 6.52 1.95
N SER A 310 -6.92 7.72 1.44
CA SER A 310 -6.29 8.30 0.24
C SER A 310 -4.75 8.32 0.31
N SER A 311 -4.18 8.11 1.50
CA SER A 311 -2.74 8.06 1.75
C SER A 311 -2.01 6.91 1.06
N LEU A 312 -2.68 5.80 0.70
CA LEU A 312 -2.00 4.71 -0.03
C LEU A 312 -1.76 5.08 -1.49
N ASP A 313 -2.78 5.62 -2.16
CA ASP A 313 -2.70 6.01 -3.56
C ASP A 313 -1.75 7.23 -3.75
N ASP A 314 -1.77 8.18 -2.81
CA ASP A 314 -0.83 9.31 -2.78
C ASP A 314 0.64 8.83 -2.65
N VAL A 315 0.89 7.84 -1.78
CA VAL A 315 2.24 7.27 -1.63
C VAL A 315 2.65 6.50 -2.89
N ASP A 316 1.75 5.75 -3.53
CA ASP A 316 2.02 5.05 -4.80
C ASP A 316 2.38 6.06 -5.91
N HIS A 317 1.62 7.15 -6.02
CA HIS A 317 1.90 8.22 -6.98
C HIS A 317 3.26 8.89 -6.73
N LYS A 318 3.63 9.13 -5.47
CA LYS A 318 4.95 9.66 -5.09
C LYS A 318 6.08 8.69 -5.45
N ILE A 319 5.89 7.38 -5.27
CA ILE A 319 6.87 6.36 -5.68
C ILE A 319 7.05 6.38 -7.20
N LEU A 320 5.97 6.42 -7.98
CA LEU A 320 6.04 6.48 -9.44
C LEU A 320 6.75 7.74 -9.93
N THR A 321 6.43 8.89 -9.34
CA THR A 321 7.07 10.17 -9.68
C THR A 321 8.56 10.14 -9.37
N ALA A 322 8.95 9.64 -8.18
CA ALA A 322 10.35 9.48 -7.81
C ALA A 322 11.10 8.53 -8.75
N LYS A 323 10.47 7.42 -9.20
CA LYS A 323 11.06 6.50 -10.18
C LYS A 323 11.34 7.20 -11.50
N GLN A 324 10.37 7.95 -12.01
CA GLN A 324 10.53 8.69 -13.24
C GLN A 324 11.66 9.72 -13.12
N ALA A 325 11.67 10.52 -12.04
CA ALA A 325 12.71 11.51 -11.80
C ALA A 325 14.13 10.90 -11.75
N LEU A 326 14.30 9.76 -11.06
CA LEU A 326 15.58 9.04 -11.05
C LEU A 326 15.97 8.49 -12.43
N SER A 327 15.01 7.95 -13.18
CA SER A 327 15.26 7.46 -14.54
C SER A 327 15.72 8.59 -15.46
N GLU A 328 15.08 9.77 -15.39
CA GLU A 328 15.47 10.95 -16.15
C GLU A 328 16.87 11.45 -15.78
N VAL A 329 17.19 11.53 -14.49
CA VAL A 329 18.54 11.91 -14.03
C VAL A 329 19.58 10.90 -14.51
N THR A 330 19.28 9.60 -14.46
CA THR A 330 20.19 8.55 -14.93
C THR A 330 20.41 8.63 -16.44
N ALA A 331 19.34 8.84 -17.22
CA ALA A 331 19.43 9.00 -18.67
C ALA A 331 20.22 10.27 -19.04
N ALA A 332 19.95 11.39 -18.38
CA ALA A 332 20.68 12.64 -18.56
C ALA A 332 22.16 12.49 -18.23
N LEU A 333 22.51 11.74 -17.17
CA LEU A 333 23.90 11.46 -16.83
C LEU A 333 24.59 10.69 -17.96
N ARG A 334 24.00 9.57 -18.42
CA ARG A 334 24.56 8.75 -19.50
C ARG A 334 24.75 9.54 -20.80
N GLU A 335 23.74 10.30 -21.19
CA GLU A 335 23.79 11.14 -22.38
C GLU A 335 24.92 12.16 -22.28
N ARG A 336 24.97 12.90 -21.16
CA ARG A 336 25.97 13.96 -20.95
C ARG A 336 27.39 13.41 -21.05
N LEU A 337 27.64 12.26 -20.44
CA LEU A 337 28.95 11.61 -20.48
C LEU A 337 29.35 11.23 -21.90
N HIS A 338 28.45 10.57 -22.61
CA HIS A 338 28.69 10.16 -23.97
C HIS A 338 28.95 11.37 -24.86
N ARG A 339 28.10 12.40 -24.78
CA ARG A 339 28.27 13.61 -25.58
C ARG A 339 29.58 14.33 -25.28
N TRP A 340 29.93 14.56 -24.03
CA TRP A 340 31.19 15.25 -23.71
C TRP A 340 32.41 14.45 -24.13
N GLN A 341 32.39 13.12 -23.98
CA GLN A 341 33.44 12.25 -24.50
C GLN A 341 33.60 12.38 -26.02
N GLN A 342 32.49 12.43 -26.77
CA GLN A 342 32.54 12.63 -28.22
C GLN A 342 33.05 14.03 -28.59
N ILE A 343 32.63 15.07 -27.85
CA ILE A 343 33.09 16.44 -28.10
C ILE A 343 34.60 16.56 -27.85
N GLU A 344 35.12 15.98 -26.77
CA GLU A 344 36.57 15.96 -26.48
C GLU A 344 37.35 15.22 -27.58
N LEU A 345 36.86 14.07 -28.04
CA LEU A 345 37.46 13.31 -29.13
C LEU A 345 37.54 14.13 -30.43
N LEU A 346 36.46 14.84 -30.77
CA LEU A 346 36.40 15.68 -31.97
C LEU A 346 37.27 16.93 -31.84
N CYS A 347 37.30 17.57 -30.68
CA CYS A 347 38.03 18.83 -30.48
C CYS A 347 39.52 18.63 -30.19
N GLY A 348 39.94 17.44 -29.74
CA GLY A 348 41.34 17.13 -29.44
C GLY A 348 41.88 17.77 -28.16
N PHE A 349 41.01 18.29 -27.29
CA PHE A 349 41.38 18.88 -26.00
C PHE A 349 40.42 18.46 -24.89
N GLN A 350 40.87 18.58 -23.63
CA GLN A 350 40.08 18.22 -22.45
C GLN A 350 39.07 19.32 -22.07
N ILE A 351 37.85 18.90 -21.72
CA ILE A 351 36.70 19.73 -21.37
C ILE A 351 36.15 19.35 -19.99
N VAL A 352 35.97 18.06 -19.74
CA VAL A 352 35.37 17.54 -18.50
C VAL A 352 36.31 17.78 -17.32
N ASN A 353 37.61 17.59 -17.52
CA ASN A 353 38.65 17.98 -16.57
C ASN A 353 39.03 19.45 -16.78
N ASN A 354 38.60 20.33 -15.89
CA ASN A 354 38.74 21.77 -16.05
C ASN A 354 38.94 22.47 -14.69
N PRO A 355 39.41 23.73 -14.66
CA PRO A 355 39.74 24.45 -13.42
C PRO A 355 38.52 24.98 -12.64
N GLY A 356 37.30 24.63 -13.05
CA GLY A 356 36.04 24.98 -12.40
C GLY A 356 35.42 26.32 -12.86
N ILE A 357 34.14 26.52 -12.51
CA ILE A 357 33.30 27.59 -13.06
C ILE A 357 33.87 28.99 -12.83
N HIS A 358 34.38 29.26 -11.63
CA HIS A 358 34.86 30.58 -11.24
C HIS A 358 36.14 30.96 -11.99
N SER A 359 37.06 30.01 -12.15
CA SER A 359 38.30 30.18 -12.90
C SER A 359 38.02 30.45 -14.37
N LEU A 360 37.08 29.69 -14.96
CA LEU A 360 36.68 29.82 -16.37
C LEU A 360 35.96 31.13 -16.65
N ALA A 361 35.03 31.53 -15.79
CA ALA A 361 34.31 32.79 -15.92
C ALA A 361 35.26 34.00 -15.84
N SER A 362 36.24 33.94 -14.93
CA SER A 362 37.28 34.97 -14.83
C SER A 362 38.13 35.02 -16.10
N ALA A 363 38.56 33.86 -16.62
CA ALA A 363 39.36 33.77 -17.85
C ALA A 363 38.61 34.24 -19.12
N LEU A 364 37.28 34.16 -19.12
CA LEU A 364 36.40 34.59 -20.21
C LEU A 364 35.83 36.01 -20.00
N ASN A 365 36.16 36.68 -18.89
CA ASN A 365 35.61 37.99 -18.49
C ASN A 365 34.07 38.03 -18.47
N ILE A 366 33.44 36.97 -17.96
CA ILE A 366 31.99 36.85 -17.88
C ILE A 366 31.49 37.50 -16.60
N ASP A 367 30.42 38.29 -16.71
CA ASP A 367 29.76 38.93 -15.56
C ASP A 367 29.19 37.85 -14.61
N PRO A 368 29.56 37.86 -13.31
CA PRO A 368 29.02 36.95 -12.31
C PRO A 368 27.48 36.92 -12.23
N SER A 369 26.81 38.01 -12.61
CA SER A 369 25.35 38.10 -12.62
C SER A 369 24.69 37.16 -13.66
N TRP A 370 25.42 36.72 -14.68
CA TRP A 370 24.91 35.85 -15.73
C TRP A 370 24.99 34.36 -15.36
N MET A 371 25.80 34.00 -14.36
CA MET A 371 25.99 32.63 -13.91
C MET A 371 24.95 32.14 -12.90
N GLY A 372 23.85 32.89 -12.74
CA GLY A 372 22.63 32.41 -12.08
C GLY A 372 22.86 31.93 -10.64
N THR A 373 22.76 32.84 -9.68
CA THR A 373 22.27 32.44 -8.35
C THR A 373 20.96 31.66 -8.53
N PRO A 374 20.71 30.55 -7.81
CA PRO A 374 19.49 29.80 -7.98
C PRO A 374 18.29 30.71 -7.71
N ARG A 375 17.61 31.13 -8.78
CA ARG A 375 16.29 31.74 -8.63
C ARG A 375 15.42 30.64 -8.01
N PRO A 376 14.68 30.92 -6.93
CA PRO A 376 13.64 29.99 -6.50
C PRO A 376 12.75 29.76 -7.73
N ASN A 377 12.43 28.50 -8.02
CA ASN A 377 11.51 28.12 -9.09
C ASN A 377 10.33 29.09 -9.10
N PRO A 378 9.85 29.58 -10.27
CA PRO A 378 8.50 30.09 -10.31
C PRO A 378 7.63 28.92 -9.83
N SER A 379 7.02 29.10 -8.66
CA SER A 379 6.07 28.17 -8.10
C SER A 379 5.09 27.84 -9.21
N HIS A 380 5.11 26.59 -9.67
CA HIS A 380 3.93 26.03 -10.28
C HIS A 380 2.80 26.34 -9.32
N PHE A 381 1.78 27.00 -9.85
CA PHE A 381 0.52 27.31 -9.18
C PHE A 381 0.03 26.05 -8.47
N ILE A 382 0.32 25.93 -7.18
CA ILE A 382 -0.37 24.99 -6.31
C ILE A 382 -1.70 25.68 -6.06
N MET A 383 -2.73 25.20 -6.73
CA MET A 383 -4.10 25.49 -6.33
C MET A 383 -4.25 24.81 -4.97
N THR A 384 -4.07 25.59 -3.90
CA THR A 384 -4.40 25.20 -2.53
C THR A 384 -5.90 25.04 -2.46
N ASP A 385 -6.38 23.80 -2.54
CA ASP A 385 -7.68 23.40 -2.00
C ASP A 385 -7.49 23.20 -0.48
N ASP A 386 -7.25 24.31 0.22
CA ASP A 386 -7.40 24.40 1.67
C ASP A 386 -8.79 25.00 1.92
N VAL A 387 -9.79 24.14 1.87
CA VAL A 387 -11.16 24.39 2.36
C VAL A 387 -11.69 23.06 2.89
N ASP A 388 -11.55 22.88 4.20
CA ASP A 388 -12.52 22.25 5.10
C ASP A 388 -11.79 21.81 6.38
N ASP A 389 -11.53 22.76 7.26
CA ASP A 389 -11.24 22.50 8.68
C ASP A 389 -11.54 23.77 9.50
N LEU A 390 -12.76 24.27 9.40
CA LEU A 390 -13.25 25.30 10.32
C LEU A 390 -14.79 25.32 10.30
N ASP A 391 -15.41 24.47 11.10
CA ASP A 391 -16.74 24.69 11.69
C ASP A 391 -17.00 23.63 12.76
N GLU A 392 -16.78 23.99 14.03
CA GLU A 392 -17.63 23.67 15.19
C GLU A 392 -16.88 23.93 16.50
N GLU A 393 -16.72 25.19 16.88
CA GLU A 393 -16.77 25.56 18.30
C GLU A 393 -17.09 27.05 18.43
N LEU A 394 -18.19 27.36 19.15
CA LEU A 394 -18.61 28.64 19.75
C LEU A 394 -19.98 29.15 19.27
N VAL A 395 -21.05 28.59 19.84
CA VAL A 395 -22.20 29.42 20.21
C VAL A 395 -22.69 29.03 21.61
N SER A 396 -22.27 29.80 22.62
CA SER A 396 -23.04 29.98 23.85
C SER A 396 -23.65 31.37 23.82
N PRO A 397 -24.98 31.55 23.85
CA PRO A 397 -25.60 32.84 24.08
C PRO A 397 -25.97 32.97 25.57
N MET A 398 -25.30 33.88 26.29
CA MET A 398 -25.85 34.44 27.52
C MET A 398 -26.43 35.83 27.22
N SER A 399 -27.72 35.95 27.57
CA SER A 399 -28.43 37.13 28.09
C SER A 399 -28.59 38.34 27.13
N ILE A 400 -29.67 39.12 27.07
CA ILE A 400 -30.68 39.60 28.03
C ILE A 400 -31.90 40.02 27.18
N GLN A 401 -33.14 39.74 27.61
CA GLN A 401 -34.17 40.74 28.00
C GLN A 401 -35.54 40.09 28.25
#